data_AF-A0A1E7LZ00-F1
#
_entry.id   AF-A0A1E7LZ00-F1
#
_cell.length_a   1.000
_cell.length_b   1.000
_cell.length_c   1.000
_cell.angle_alpha   90.00
_cell.angle_beta   90.00
_cell.angle_gamma   90.00
#
_symmetry.space_group_name_H-M   'P 1'
#
loop_
_entity.id
_entity.type
_entity.pdbx_description
1 polymer ?
#
loop_
_entity_poly.entity_id
_entity_poly.type
_entity_poly.pdbx_seq_one_letter_code
_entity_poly.pdbx_strand_id
1 'polypeptide(L)'
;MTEMIEVPDAEGDWEPATEFPASRRNPARQASMFQSATWPLSSLALLAVDLEAVARRLKLTLESSWDGRGNVRAAFFVLDGTDFVVTHHEGDAPGTHVWTRKGGPVDPVARAGSLLAALGVGPEAVSYSIWGVGTDLRHVPAAWGRGRGKPTRSHQDLWANFRRSPELFVGRVSFGAVVAFLNGYDIASDKALLDGFREWLAAKLGYGENLVYWVLAKKLIFPDGRPEEPWSPEAEQHAVAGLIDLIDEYFESLASNPEVRPETV
;
A
#
# COMPACT_ATOMS: atom_id res chain seq x y z
N MET A 1 -2.06 -29.75 6.45
CA MET A 1 -0.70 -29.23 6.19
C MET A 1 -0.47 -29.40 4.70
N THR A 2 -0.33 -28.31 3.96
CA THR A 2 0.11 -28.40 2.55
C THR A 2 1.59 -28.76 2.59
N GLU A 3 1.97 -29.84 1.91
CA GLU A 3 3.36 -30.26 1.80
C GLU A 3 4.12 -29.23 0.96
N MET A 4 5.26 -28.73 1.46
CA MET A 4 6.07 -27.77 0.73
C MET A 4 6.96 -28.49 -0.27
N ILE A 5 7.05 -27.94 -1.47
CA ILE A 5 7.88 -28.42 -2.56
C ILE A 5 9.30 -27.90 -2.37
N GLU A 6 10.25 -28.81 -2.51
CA GLU A 6 11.67 -28.50 -2.43
C GLU A 6 12.11 -27.73 -3.68
N VAL A 7 12.79 -26.60 -3.46
CA VAL A 7 13.37 -25.78 -4.53
C VAL A 7 14.89 -26.08 -4.54
N PRO A 8 15.48 -26.41 -5.70
CA PRO A 8 16.92 -26.61 -5.81
C PRO A 8 17.69 -25.34 -5.42
N ASP A 9 18.97 -25.50 -5.08
CA ASP A 9 19.84 -24.36 -4.83
C ASP A 9 20.15 -23.57 -6.11
N ALA A 10 20.67 -22.35 -5.94
CA ALA A 10 21.17 -21.56 -7.05
C ALA A 10 22.30 -22.30 -7.78
N GLU A 11 22.39 -22.12 -9.10
CA GLU A 11 23.55 -22.61 -9.84
C GLU A 11 24.83 -21.92 -9.35
N GLY A 12 25.92 -22.69 -9.28
CA GLY A 12 27.14 -22.29 -8.58
C GLY A 12 27.80 -21.02 -9.12
N ASP A 13 27.49 -20.64 -10.35
CA ASP A 13 28.08 -19.51 -11.06
C ASP A 13 27.16 -18.29 -11.20
N TRP A 14 25.99 -18.30 -10.56
CA TRP A 14 25.10 -17.14 -10.55
C TRP A 14 25.66 -16.02 -9.65
N GLU A 15 25.61 -14.78 -10.10
CA GLU A 15 25.95 -13.61 -9.28
C GLU A 15 24.77 -13.28 -8.31
N PRO A 16 25.00 -12.56 -7.20
CA PRO A 16 23.91 -12.02 -6.38
C PRO A 16 22.95 -11.18 -7.23
N ALA A 17 21.64 -11.30 -7.01
CA ALA A 17 20.65 -10.58 -7.83
C ALA A 17 20.72 -9.06 -7.64
N THR A 18 21.34 -8.58 -6.56
CA THR A 18 21.53 -7.15 -6.25
C THR A 18 22.65 -6.50 -7.06
N GLU A 19 23.56 -7.28 -7.63
CA GLU A 19 24.70 -6.77 -8.40
C GLU A 19 24.31 -6.47 -9.85
N PHE A 20 24.93 -5.44 -10.43
CA PHE A 20 24.78 -5.17 -11.86
C PHE A 20 25.54 -6.25 -12.63
N PRO A 21 24.88 -7.08 -13.44
CA PRO A 21 25.46 -8.34 -13.88
C PRO A 21 26.62 -8.12 -14.85
N ALA A 22 27.79 -8.64 -14.51
CA ALA A 22 28.94 -8.67 -15.42
C ALA A 22 28.79 -9.79 -16.46
N SER A 23 28.12 -10.90 -16.08
CA SER A 23 27.97 -12.10 -16.91
C SER A 23 26.50 -12.45 -17.26
N ARG A 24 25.50 -11.82 -16.62
CA ARG A 24 24.05 -12.07 -16.78
C ARG A 24 23.62 -13.54 -16.60
N ARG A 25 24.34 -14.30 -15.78
CA ARG A 25 24.03 -15.72 -15.51
C ARG A 25 22.83 -15.91 -14.59
N ASN A 26 22.69 -15.06 -13.58
CA ASN A 26 21.48 -15.03 -12.76
C ASN A 26 20.34 -14.41 -13.61
N PRO A 27 19.23 -15.14 -13.85
CA PRO A 27 18.11 -14.63 -14.62
C PRO A 27 17.29 -13.58 -13.86
N ALA A 28 17.45 -13.51 -12.52
CA ALA A 28 16.78 -12.54 -11.67
C ALA A 28 17.69 -11.34 -11.38
N ARG A 29 17.11 -10.14 -11.43
CA ARG A 29 17.73 -8.90 -10.98
C ARG A 29 16.89 -8.27 -9.87
N GLN A 30 17.45 -8.13 -8.68
CA GLN A 30 16.78 -7.52 -7.56
C GLN A 30 16.61 -6.02 -7.78
N ALA A 31 15.38 -5.55 -7.59
CA ALA A 31 15.04 -4.14 -7.53
C ALA A 31 14.94 -3.71 -6.06
N SER A 32 15.26 -2.44 -5.76
CA SER A 32 15.08 -1.91 -4.42
C SER A 32 13.59 -1.86 -4.06
N MET A 33 13.22 -2.36 -2.87
CA MET A 33 11.84 -2.23 -2.35
C MET A 33 11.40 -0.77 -2.27
N PHE A 34 12.31 0.15 -1.89
CA PHE A 34 12.02 1.58 -1.81
C PHE A 34 11.70 2.19 -3.19
N GLN A 35 12.42 1.78 -4.24
CA GLN A 35 12.14 2.21 -5.61
C GLN A 35 10.84 1.62 -6.17
N SER A 36 10.36 0.53 -5.58
CA SER A 36 9.22 -0.25 -6.06
C SER A 36 7.94 -0.02 -5.24
N ALA A 37 8.03 0.72 -4.13
CA ALA A 37 6.96 0.87 -3.13
C ALA A 37 5.70 1.58 -3.65
N THR A 38 5.81 2.34 -4.74
CA THR A 38 4.69 3.07 -5.35
C THR A 38 3.98 2.28 -6.45
N TRP A 39 4.45 1.07 -6.78
CA TRP A 39 3.89 0.33 -7.90
C TRP A 39 2.56 -0.34 -7.54
N PRO A 40 1.52 -0.21 -8.38
CA PRO A 40 0.31 -0.98 -8.18
C PRO A 40 0.61 -2.46 -8.44
N LEU A 41 0.40 -3.32 -7.45
CA LEU A 41 0.64 -4.76 -7.55
C LEU A 41 -0.67 -5.53 -7.70
N SER A 42 -0.64 -6.62 -8.48
CA SER A 42 -1.71 -7.62 -8.56
C SER A 42 -1.19 -8.98 -8.09
N SER A 43 -1.99 -9.65 -7.25
CA SER A 43 -1.74 -11.02 -6.81
C SER A 43 -1.67 -11.93 -8.02
N LEU A 44 -0.59 -12.69 -8.17
CA LEU A 44 -0.38 -13.64 -9.25
C LEU A 44 -0.73 -15.06 -8.74
N ALA A 45 0.03 -15.57 -7.77
CA ALA A 45 -0.15 -16.93 -7.25
C ALA A 45 0.23 -17.05 -5.77
N LEU A 46 -0.15 -18.18 -5.17
CA LEU A 46 0.47 -18.72 -3.97
C LEU A 46 1.22 -19.99 -4.37
N LEU A 47 2.50 -20.05 -4.04
CA LEU A 47 3.33 -21.21 -4.25
C LEU A 47 3.50 -21.98 -2.93
N ALA A 48 3.39 -23.32 -2.99
CA ALA A 48 3.75 -24.25 -1.93
C ALA A 48 5.28 -24.39 -1.81
N VAL A 49 6.02 -23.29 -1.92
CA VAL A 49 7.47 -23.26 -1.75
C VAL A 49 7.82 -22.28 -0.64
N ASP A 50 8.90 -22.58 0.07
CA ASP A 50 9.41 -21.71 1.12
C ASP A 50 10.03 -20.43 0.54
N LEU A 51 9.79 -19.29 1.20
CA LEU A 51 10.31 -18.00 0.75
C LEU A 51 11.84 -17.94 0.79
N GLU A 52 12.48 -18.57 1.79
CA GLU A 52 13.95 -18.64 1.86
C GLU A 52 14.50 -19.52 0.74
N ALA A 53 13.78 -20.57 0.35
CA ALA A 53 14.17 -21.42 -0.77
C ALA A 53 14.11 -20.66 -2.11
N VAL A 54 13.07 -19.84 -2.31
CA VAL A 54 12.98 -18.91 -3.45
C VAL A 54 14.14 -17.91 -3.44
N ALA A 55 14.40 -17.29 -2.30
CA ALA A 55 15.46 -16.30 -2.16
C ALA A 55 16.85 -16.92 -2.42
N ARG A 56 17.09 -18.11 -1.88
CA ARG A 56 18.34 -18.85 -2.07
C ARG A 56 18.53 -19.25 -3.53
N ARG A 57 17.51 -19.81 -4.18
CA ARG A 57 17.54 -20.23 -5.59
C ARG A 57 17.87 -19.06 -6.52
N LEU A 58 17.24 -17.90 -6.31
CA LEU A 58 17.40 -16.72 -7.17
C LEU A 58 18.48 -15.74 -6.67
N LYS A 59 19.21 -16.08 -5.59
CA LYS A 59 20.18 -15.20 -4.91
C LYS A 59 19.62 -13.81 -4.58
N LEU A 60 18.39 -13.79 -4.07
CA LEU A 60 17.71 -12.59 -3.59
C LEU A 60 18.06 -12.30 -2.13
N THR A 61 18.08 -11.03 -1.79
CA THR A 61 18.10 -10.55 -0.41
C THR A 61 16.67 -10.27 0.02
N LEU A 62 16.19 -10.97 1.05
CA LEU A 62 14.88 -10.72 1.64
C LEU A 62 14.94 -9.48 2.54
N GLU A 63 14.05 -8.55 2.29
CA GLU A 63 13.87 -7.33 3.09
C GLU A 63 12.65 -7.52 4.01
N SER A 64 12.75 -7.01 5.24
CA SER A 64 11.65 -7.04 6.21
C SER A 64 10.95 -5.69 6.24
N SER A 65 9.62 -5.73 6.26
CA SER A 65 8.73 -4.59 6.37
C SER A 65 7.49 -4.96 7.18
N TRP A 66 6.46 -4.12 7.21
CA TRP A 66 5.20 -4.36 7.88
C TRP A 66 4.04 -3.75 7.10
N ASP A 67 2.86 -4.39 7.15
CA ASP A 67 1.61 -3.84 6.63
C ASP A 67 0.45 -4.05 7.63
N GLY A 68 -0.78 -3.80 7.22
CA GLY A 68 -1.97 -3.97 8.05
C GLY A 68 -2.23 -5.41 8.56
N ARG A 69 -1.41 -6.39 8.17
CA ARG A 69 -1.42 -7.79 8.63
C ARG A 69 -0.20 -8.17 9.47
N GLY A 70 0.70 -7.24 9.75
CA GLY A 70 1.89 -7.48 10.58
C GLY A 70 3.17 -7.46 9.76
N ASN A 71 4.20 -8.14 10.26
CA ASN A 71 5.50 -8.18 9.60
C ASN A 71 5.40 -8.96 8.28
N VAL A 72 6.06 -8.44 7.25
CA VAL A 72 6.17 -9.09 5.94
C VAL A 72 7.62 -9.16 5.53
N ARG A 73 8.04 -10.32 5.04
CA ARG A 73 9.32 -10.49 4.38
C ARG A 73 9.08 -10.55 2.89
N ALA A 74 9.88 -9.80 2.12
CA ALA A 74 9.66 -9.65 0.70
C ALA A 74 10.95 -9.45 -0.09
N ALA A 75 10.92 -9.82 -1.36
CA ALA A 75 11.93 -9.43 -2.34
C ALA A 75 11.26 -8.97 -3.63
N PHE A 76 11.74 -7.86 -4.17
CA PHE A 76 11.36 -7.31 -5.47
C PHE A 76 12.42 -7.67 -6.48
N PHE A 77 12.04 -8.21 -7.63
CA PHE A 77 12.99 -8.57 -8.67
C PHE A 77 12.35 -8.56 -10.05
N VAL A 78 13.20 -8.41 -11.06
CA VAL A 78 12.85 -8.52 -12.46
C VAL A 78 13.35 -9.87 -12.96
N LEU A 79 12.47 -10.61 -13.62
CA LEU A 79 12.78 -11.88 -14.28
C LEU A 79 12.14 -11.85 -15.67
N ASP A 80 12.95 -12.07 -16.71
CA ASP A 80 12.53 -12.01 -18.11
C ASP A 80 11.68 -10.75 -18.45
N GLY A 81 12.15 -9.59 -17.97
CA GLY A 81 11.48 -8.31 -18.17
C GLY A 81 10.16 -8.13 -17.40
N THR A 82 9.77 -9.08 -16.56
CA THR A 82 8.59 -9.00 -15.68
C THR A 82 9.00 -8.65 -14.26
N ASP A 83 8.35 -7.64 -13.69
CA ASP A 83 8.50 -7.30 -12.26
C ASP A 83 7.69 -8.26 -11.38
N PHE A 84 8.39 -8.98 -10.51
CA PHE A 84 7.83 -9.86 -9.49
C PHE A 84 8.08 -9.32 -8.09
N VAL A 85 7.16 -9.66 -7.20
CA VAL A 85 7.34 -9.55 -5.75
C VAL A 85 7.00 -10.88 -5.13
N VAL A 86 7.89 -11.40 -4.31
CA VAL A 86 7.62 -12.58 -3.49
C VAL A 86 7.49 -12.16 -2.04
N THR A 87 6.45 -12.61 -1.34
CA THR A 87 6.19 -12.21 0.05
C THR A 87 5.76 -13.37 0.92
N HIS A 88 6.06 -13.27 2.22
CA HIS A 88 5.49 -14.08 3.28
C HIS A 88 5.22 -13.21 4.51
N HIS A 89 3.99 -13.21 5.01
CA HIS A 89 3.60 -12.48 6.21
C HIS A 89 3.75 -13.36 7.44
N GLU A 90 4.15 -12.76 8.55
CA GLU A 90 4.21 -13.45 9.85
C GLU A 90 2.80 -13.92 10.26
N GLY A 91 2.68 -15.22 10.56
CA GLY A 91 1.41 -15.85 10.95
C GLY A 91 0.57 -16.36 9.78
N ASP A 92 0.95 -16.09 8.53
CA ASP A 92 0.41 -16.82 7.39
C ASP A 92 0.87 -18.28 7.43
N ALA A 93 0.07 -19.17 6.87
CA ALA A 93 0.51 -20.55 6.74
C ALA A 93 1.62 -20.67 5.67
N PRO A 94 2.42 -21.76 5.71
CA PRO A 94 3.63 -21.88 4.90
C PRO A 94 3.36 -21.74 3.41
N GLY A 95 4.24 -21.01 2.71
CA GLY A 95 4.14 -20.76 1.28
C GLY A 95 4.59 -19.35 0.91
N THR A 96 4.76 -19.13 -0.39
CA THR A 96 5.24 -17.87 -0.96
C THR A 96 4.17 -17.22 -1.82
N HIS A 97 3.74 -16.02 -1.45
CA HIS A 97 2.85 -15.22 -2.27
C HIS A 97 3.64 -14.54 -3.37
N VAL A 98 3.12 -14.61 -4.60
CA VAL A 98 3.72 -14.01 -5.79
C VAL A 98 2.80 -12.90 -6.28
N TRP A 99 3.38 -11.73 -6.53
CA TRP A 99 2.72 -10.55 -7.06
C TRP A 99 3.46 -10.05 -8.30
N THR A 100 2.76 -9.29 -9.13
CA THR A 100 3.34 -8.62 -10.31
C THR A 100 2.84 -7.19 -10.41
N ARG A 101 3.59 -6.32 -11.11
CA ARG A 101 3.11 -4.97 -11.41
C ARG A 101 1.82 -5.04 -12.25
N LYS A 102 0.83 -4.23 -11.88
CA LYS A 102 -0.43 -4.06 -12.60
C LYS A 102 -0.15 -3.30 -13.90
N GLY A 103 -0.60 -3.88 -15.01
CA GLY A 103 -0.34 -3.36 -16.35
C GLY A 103 0.98 -3.88 -16.93
N GLY A 104 0.95 -4.27 -18.21
CA GLY A 104 2.08 -4.84 -18.93
C GLY A 104 1.60 -5.88 -19.96
N PRO A 105 2.30 -6.07 -21.09
CA PRO A 105 1.80 -6.84 -22.24
C PRO A 105 1.84 -8.36 -22.06
N VAL A 106 2.45 -8.86 -20.98
CA VAL A 106 2.72 -10.29 -20.79
C VAL A 106 1.55 -10.99 -20.09
N ASP A 107 1.10 -12.10 -20.68
CA ASP A 107 0.04 -12.96 -20.14
C ASP A 107 0.41 -13.57 -18.76
N PRO A 108 -0.52 -13.64 -17.78
CA PRO A 108 -0.25 -14.21 -16.46
C PRO A 108 0.28 -15.64 -16.46
N VAL A 109 -0.12 -16.49 -17.42
CA VAL A 109 0.39 -17.87 -17.52
C VAL A 109 1.87 -17.85 -17.91
N ALA A 110 2.23 -17.03 -18.89
CA ALA A 110 3.62 -16.87 -19.33
C ALA A 110 4.52 -16.31 -18.21
N ARG A 111 4.02 -15.35 -17.42
CA ARG A 111 4.73 -14.83 -16.24
C ARG A 111 4.99 -15.94 -15.22
N ALA A 112 3.96 -16.70 -14.88
CA ALA A 112 4.08 -17.78 -13.92
C ALA A 112 5.02 -18.90 -14.41
N GLY A 113 4.91 -19.28 -15.68
CA GLY A 113 5.79 -20.29 -16.29
C GLY A 113 7.26 -19.90 -16.21
N SER A 114 7.58 -18.63 -16.49
CA SER A 114 8.95 -18.11 -16.40
C SER A 114 9.49 -18.16 -14.97
N LEU A 115 8.66 -17.81 -13.98
CA LEU A 115 9.02 -17.91 -12.57
C LEU A 115 9.26 -19.37 -12.13
N LEU A 116 8.34 -20.27 -12.44
CA LEU A 116 8.46 -21.69 -12.09
C LEU A 116 9.70 -22.32 -12.72
N ALA A 117 9.99 -22.00 -13.98
CA ALA A 117 11.20 -22.45 -14.66
C ALA A 117 12.47 -21.93 -13.98
N ALA A 118 12.52 -20.65 -13.59
CA ALA A 118 13.66 -20.09 -12.87
C ALA A 118 13.85 -20.74 -11.48
N LEU A 119 12.75 -21.08 -10.81
CA LEU A 119 12.76 -21.81 -9.56
C LEU A 119 13.11 -23.30 -9.72
N GLY A 120 13.04 -23.85 -10.94
CA GLY A 120 13.28 -25.27 -11.18
C GLY A 120 12.17 -26.18 -10.61
N VAL A 121 10.95 -25.67 -10.47
CA VAL A 121 9.78 -26.43 -9.99
C VAL A 121 8.70 -26.52 -11.06
N GLY A 122 7.85 -27.54 -11.00
CA GLY A 122 6.72 -27.70 -11.91
C GLY A 122 5.44 -26.99 -11.43
N PRO A 123 4.35 -27.07 -12.21
CA PRO A 123 3.08 -26.43 -11.90
C PRO A 123 2.41 -26.94 -10.62
N GLU A 124 2.80 -28.11 -10.11
CA GLU A 124 2.38 -28.66 -8.82
C GLU A 124 2.74 -27.76 -7.63
N ALA A 125 3.73 -26.88 -7.78
CA ALA A 125 4.08 -25.88 -6.77
C ALA A 125 3.00 -24.81 -6.62
N VAL A 126 2.07 -24.66 -7.56
CA VAL A 126 1.03 -23.63 -7.52
C VAL A 126 -0.15 -24.12 -6.68
N SER A 127 -0.27 -23.60 -5.46
CA SER A 127 -1.43 -23.86 -4.58
C SER A 127 -2.65 -23.03 -4.96
N TYR A 128 -2.43 -21.84 -5.53
CA TYR A 128 -3.48 -20.95 -6.02
C TYR A 128 -2.93 -20.08 -7.13
N SER A 129 -3.75 -19.81 -8.15
CA SER A 129 -3.45 -18.83 -9.20
C SER A 129 -4.69 -18.07 -9.62
N ILE A 130 -4.49 -16.89 -10.21
CA ILE A 130 -5.59 -16.12 -10.82
C ILE A 130 -5.95 -16.58 -12.25
N TRP A 131 -5.22 -17.53 -12.83
CA TRP A 131 -5.39 -18.00 -14.23
C TRP A 131 -5.76 -19.49 -14.35
N GLY A 132 -6.14 -20.14 -13.25
CA GLY A 132 -6.85 -21.44 -13.30
C GLY A 132 -5.99 -22.71 -13.29
N VAL A 133 -4.68 -22.62 -12.99
CA VAL A 133 -3.87 -23.79 -12.61
C VAL A 133 -3.88 -23.92 -11.08
N GLY A 134 -4.29 -25.09 -10.56
CA GLY A 134 -4.37 -25.37 -9.11
C GLY A 134 -5.73 -25.13 -8.46
N THR A 135 -6.82 -25.69 -9.01
CA THR A 135 -8.18 -25.41 -8.49
C THR A 135 -8.98 -26.68 -8.14
N ASP A 136 -8.72 -27.25 -6.95
CA ASP A 136 -9.82 -27.81 -6.14
C ASP A 136 -10.04 -26.90 -4.91
N LEU A 137 -11.02 -26.01 -5.03
CA LEU A 137 -11.37 -25.02 -4.01
C LEU A 137 -11.95 -25.64 -2.73
N ARG A 138 -12.26 -26.94 -2.72
CA ARG A 138 -12.83 -27.63 -1.55
C ARG A 138 -11.77 -27.96 -0.49
N HIS A 139 -10.49 -27.77 -0.78
CA HIS A 139 -9.38 -28.10 0.13
C HIS A 139 -8.60 -26.88 0.61
N VAL A 140 -9.04 -25.67 0.27
CA VAL A 140 -8.53 -24.44 0.86
C VAL A 140 -8.85 -24.46 2.36
N PRO A 141 -7.87 -24.61 3.28
CA PRO A 141 -8.16 -24.66 4.70
C PRO A 141 -8.79 -23.34 5.14
N ALA A 142 -9.70 -23.35 6.11
CA ALA A 142 -10.48 -22.17 6.52
C ALA A 142 -9.62 -20.95 6.90
N ALA A 143 -8.38 -21.16 7.34
CA ALA A 143 -7.38 -20.10 7.59
C ALA A 143 -6.95 -19.32 6.32
N TRP A 144 -7.22 -19.86 5.13
CA TRP A 144 -6.88 -19.32 3.82
C TRP A 144 -8.08 -18.84 3.02
N GLY A 145 -9.31 -19.07 3.51
CA GLY A 145 -10.41 -18.22 3.11
C GLY A 145 -9.97 -16.81 3.46
N ARG A 146 -9.87 -15.90 2.49
CA ARG A 146 -9.74 -14.47 2.79
C ARG A 146 -10.98 -14.12 3.61
N GLY A 147 -10.92 -14.30 4.93
CA GLY A 147 -11.90 -13.80 5.86
C GLY A 147 -11.91 -12.31 5.57
N ARG A 148 -12.97 -11.88 4.85
CA ARG A 148 -13.10 -10.59 4.15
C ARG A 148 -11.90 -9.71 4.46
N GLY A 149 -10.85 -9.79 3.62
CA GLY A 149 -9.66 -8.96 3.84
C GLY A 149 -10.16 -7.58 4.18
N LYS A 150 -9.64 -6.95 5.26
CA LYS A 150 -10.10 -5.61 5.66
C LYS A 150 -10.23 -4.84 4.36
N PRO A 151 -11.46 -4.44 3.95
CA PRO A 151 -11.68 -3.93 2.63
C PRO A 151 -10.64 -2.85 2.40
N THR A 152 -10.07 -2.77 1.18
CA THR A 152 -9.31 -1.59 0.75
C THR A 152 -10.11 -0.41 1.26
N ARG A 153 -9.62 0.24 2.32
CA ARG A 153 -10.43 1.24 3.00
C ARG A 153 -10.61 2.31 1.94
N SER A 154 -11.84 2.53 1.53
CA SER A 154 -12.15 3.69 0.72
C SER A 154 -11.61 4.92 1.46
N HIS A 155 -11.32 6.02 0.76
CA HIS A 155 -10.96 7.26 1.45
C HIS A 155 -12.03 7.63 2.50
N GLN A 156 -13.29 7.26 2.25
CA GLN A 156 -14.41 7.37 3.18
C GLN A 156 -14.24 6.48 4.44
N ASP A 157 -13.84 5.21 4.30
CA ASP A 157 -13.59 4.33 5.46
C ASP A 157 -12.37 4.78 6.27
N LEU A 158 -11.31 5.26 5.59
CA LEU A 158 -10.14 5.80 6.28
C LEU A 158 -10.52 7.06 7.06
N TRP A 159 -11.24 7.97 6.41
CA TRP A 159 -11.73 9.20 7.01
C TRP A 159 -12.66 8.94 8.20
N ALA A 160 -13.64 8.03 8.07
CA ALA A 160 -14.53 7.66 9.16
C ALA A 160 -13.77 7.09 10.37
N ASN A 161 -12.70 6.32 10.15
CA ASN A 161 -11.84 5.84 11.22
C ASN A 161 -10.97 6.95 11.83
N PHE A 162 -10.44 7.85 10.99
CA PHE A 162 -9.65 8.99 11.44
C PHE A 162 -10.48 9.92 12.34
N ARG A 163 -11.71 10.27 11.92
CA ARG A 163 -12.66 11.06 12.71
C ARG A 163 -12.96 10.43 14.07
N ARG A 164 -13.11 9.10 14.11
CA ARG A 164 -13.45 8.38 15.35
C ARG A 164 -12.29 8.30 16.34
N SER A 165 -11.06 8.14 15.84
CA SER A 165 -9.89 7.87 16.69
C SER A 165 -8.61 8.47 16.10
N PRO A 166 -8.45 9.80 16.08
CA PRO A 166 -7.27 10.46 15.50
C PRO A 166 -5.95 10.01 16.15
N GLU A 167 -5.99 9.69 17.44
CA GLU A 167 -4.85 9.21 18.23
C GLU A 167 -4.19 7.95 17.66
N LEU A 168 -4.95 7.09 16.98
CA LEU A 168 -4.39 5.89 16.34
C LEU A 168 -3.52 6.21 15.12
N PHE A 169 -3.65 7.41 14.56
CA PHE A 169 -2.93 7.83 13.36
C PHE A 169 -1.76 8.76 13.68
N VAL A 170 -1.91 9.60 14.71
CA VAL A 170 -0.90 10.63 15.03
C VAL A 170 -0.17 10.40 16.35
N GLY A 171 -0.58 9.39 17.13
CA GLY A 171 -0.02 9.07 18.44
C GLY A 171 -0.41 10.10 19.51
N ARG A 172 0.14 11.32 19.42
CA ARG A 172 -0.24 12.46 20.26
C ARG A 172 -1.08 13.45 19.44
N VAL A 173 -2.35 13.59 19.80
CA VAL A 173 -3.28 14.48 19.11
C VAL A 173 -2.94 15.93 19.44
N SER A 174 -2.53 16.66 18.40
CA SER A 174 -2.48 18.12 18.35
C SER A 174 -2.91 18.57 16.97
N PHE A 175 -3.31 19.82 16.83
CA PHE A 175 -3.69 20.39 15.54
C PHE A 175 -2.54 20.26 14.53
N GLY A 176 -1.30 20.52 14.97
CA GLY A 176 -0.11 20.36 14.13
C GLY A 176 0.09 18.91 13.67
N ALA A 177 -0.08 17.93 14.56
CA ALA A 177 0.08 16.52 14.21
C ALA A 177 -1.01 16.04 13.24
N VAL A 178 -2.26 16.48 13.43
CA VAL A 178 -3.38 16.19 12.53
C VAL A 178 -3.16 16.81 11.15
N VAL A 179 -2.72 18.08 11.08
CA VAL A 179 -2.39 18.72 9.79
C VAL A 179 -1.24 18.01 9.09
N ALA A 180 -0.20 17.60 9.83
CA ALA A 180 0.92 16.85 9.26
C ALA A 180 0.48 15.51 8.66
N PHE A 181 -0.40 14.77 9.37
CA PHE A 181 -0.97 13.53 8.87
C PHE A 181 -1.81 13.74 7.60
N LEU A 182 -2.70 14.74 7.60
CA LEU A 182 -3.55 15.05 6.45
C LEU A 182 -2.73 15.43 5.22
N ASN A 183 -1.70 16.26 5.38
CA ASN A 183 -0.78 16.61 4.30
C ASN A 183 -0.05 15.37 3.75
N GLY A 184 0.47 14.52 4.64
CA GLY A 184 1.16 13.30 4.22
C GLY A 184 0.24 12.32 3.48
N TYR A 185 -0.99 12.18 3.97
CA TYR A 185 -2.00 11.32 3.36
C TYR A 185 -2.46 11.85 2.00
N ASP A 186 -2.71 13.16 1.88
CA ASP A 186 -3.11 13.80 0.64
C ASP A 186 -2.02 13.69 -0.43
N ILE A 187 -0.75 13.92 -0.07
CA ILE A 187 0.41 13.70 -0.95
C ILE A 187 0.49 12.24 -1.41
N ALA A 188 0.31 11.27 -0.49
CA ALA A 188 0.31 9.85 -0.82
C ALA A 188 -0.89 9.43 -1.72
N SER A 189 -1.94 10.24 -1.75
CA SER A 189 -3.15 10.04 -2.55
C SER A 189 -3.16 10.88 -3.83
N ASP A 190 -1.99 11.34 -4.30
CA ASP A 190 -1.85 12.23 -5.47
C ASP A 190 -2.71 13.50 -5.38
N LYS A 191 -2.81 14.05 -4.16
CA LYS A 191 -3.61 15.23 -3.79
C LYS A 191 -5.12 15.08 -3.97
N ALA A 192 -5.61 13.86 -4.17
CA ALA A 192 -7.03 13.61 -4.46
C ALA A 192 -7.96 13.80 -3.25
N LEU A 193 -7.46 13.86 -2.01
CA LEU A 193 -8.30 13.95 -0.81
C LEU A 193 -8.72 15.40 -0.55
N LEU A 194 -7.76 16.33 -0.61
CA LEU A 194 -7.94 17.74 -0.28
C LEU A 194 -7.99 18.64 -1.51
N ASP A 195 -8.05 18.06 -2.72
CA ASP A 195 -8.27 18.81 -3.96
C ASP A 195 -9.52 19.69 -3.82
N GLY A 196 -9.39 20.98 -4.10
CA GLY A 196 -10.46 21.99 -3.96
C GLY A 196 -10.81 22.42 -2.52
N PHE A 197 -10.30 21.76 -1.47
CA PHE A 197 -10.69 22.06 -0.09
C PHE A 197 -10.27 23.47 0.34
N ARG A 198 -9.08 23.90 -0.08
CA ARG A 198 -8.55 25.23 0.25
C ARG A 198 -9.39 26.34 -0.37
N GLU A 199 -9.77 26.17 -1.63
CA GLU A 199 -10.62 27.07 -2.40
C GLU A 199 -12.01 27.15 -1.76
N TRP A 200 -12.56 26.00 -1.36
CA TRP A 200 -13.82 25.92 -0.62
C TRP A 200 -13.78 26.68 0.70
N LEU A 201 -12.71 26.53 1.50
CA LEU A 201 -12.54 27.29 2.75
C LEU A 201 -12.41 28.79 2.50
N ALA A 202 -11.65 29.20 1.47
CA ALA A 202 -11.48 30.60 1.11
C ALA A 202 -12.80 31.23 0.66
N ALA A 203 -13.60 30.50 -0.14
CA ALA A 203 -14.94 30.92 -0.54
C ALA A 203 -15.87 31.05 0.67
N LYS A 204 -15.82 30.11 1.61
CA LYS A 204 -16.60 30.15 2.86
C LYS A 204 -16.22 31.33 3.77
N LEU A 205 -14.94 31.69 3.81
CA LEU A 205 -14.45 32.87 4.54
C LEU A 205 -14.71 34.20 3.80
N GLY A 206 -14.86 34.16 2.47
CA GLY A 206 -14.92 35.34 1.60
C GLY A 206 -13.56 36.01 1.35
N TYR A 207 -12.45 35.41 1.79
CA TYR A 207 -11.09 35.91 1.56
C TYR A 207 -10.03 34.82 1.81
N GLY A 208 -8.77 35.12 1.46
CA GLY A 208 -7.62 34.29 1.86
C GLY A 208 -7.21 33.24 0.83
N GLU A 209 -7.50 33.44 -0.46
CA GLU A 209 -7.05 32.59 -1.56
C GLU A 209 -5.52 32.45 -1.66
N ASN A 210 -4.74 33.27 -0.97
CA ASN A 210 -3.29 33.16 -0.87
C ASN A 210 -2.81 32.36 0.36
N LEU A 211 -3.73 31.88 1.20
CA LEU A 211 -3.42 31.15 2.42
C LEU A 211 -3.55 29.64 2.21
N VAL A 212 -2.77 28.90 3.01
CA VAL A 212 -2.84 27.45 3.13
C VAL A 212 -4.09 27.02 3.91
N TYR A 213 -4.63 25.84 3.62
CA TYR A 213 -5.93 25.41 4.14
C TYR A 213 -5.99 25.40 5.68
N TRP A 214 -4.91 25.01 6.38
CA TRP A 214 -4.91 24.97 7.85
C TRP A 214 -4.91 26.36 8.49
N VAL A 215 -4.48 27.40 7.77
CA VAL A 215 -4.62 28.80 8.23
C VAL A 215 -6.05 29.28 8.04
N LEU A 216 -6.69 28.93 6.91
CA LEU A 216 -8.09 29.22 6.65
C LEU A 216 -9.00 28.50 7.67
N ALA A 217 -8.76 27.22 7.91
CA ALA A 217 -9.46 26.43 8.90
C ALA A 217 -9.38 27.06 10.29
N LYS A 218 -8.18 27.47 10.76
CA LYS A 218 -8.04 28.17 12.05
C LYS A 218 -8.90 29.42 12.15
N LYS A 219 -9.03 30.20 11.06
CA LYS A 219 -9.86 31.41 11.04
C LYS A 219 -11.36 31.10 11.13
N LEU A 220 -11.80 29.99 10.53
CA LEU A 220 -13.19 29.52 10.63
C LEU A 220 -13.51 28.91 12.00
N ILE A 221 -12.56 28.18 12.59
CA ILE A 221 -12.71 27.53 13.89
C ILE A 221 -12.70 28.57 15.03
N PHE A 222 -11.87 29.60 14.92
CA PHE A 222 -11.74 30.65 15.93
C PHE A 222 -12.16 32.02 15.37
N PRO A 223 -13.46 32.26 15.13
CA PRO A 223 -13.95 33.50 14.51
C PRO A 223 -13.68 34.74 15.38
N ASP A 224 -13.71 34.58 16.71
CA ASP A 224 -13.49 35.67 17.68
C ASP A 224 -12.01 35.93 17.99
N GLY A 225 -11.11 35.21 17.32
CA GLY A 225 -9.67 35.34 17.50
C GLY A 225 -9.01 34.07 18.03
N ARG A 226 -7.76 33.87 17.59
CA ARG A 226 -6.96 32.70 17.93
C ARG A 226 -6.52 32.74 19.40
N PRO A 227 -6.58 31.62 20.15
CA PRO A 227 -5.98 31.55 21.48
C PRO A 227 -4.46 31.76 21.42
N GLU A 228 -3.91 32.35 22.49
CA GLU A 228 -2.47 32.57 22.65
C GLU A 228 -1.70 31.25 22.66
N GLU A 229 -0.50 31.26 22.09
CA GLU A 229 0.39 30.11 22.12
C GLU A 229 1.24 30.11 23.40
N PRO A 230 1.53 28.93 24.01
CA PRO A 230 1.11 27.60 23.58
C PRO A 230 -0.37 27.34 23.87
N TRP A 231 -1.04 26.63 22.95
CA TRP A 231 -2.45 26.29 23.10
C TRP A 231 -2.70 25.38 24.30
N SER A 232 -3.79 25.62 25.02
CA SER A 232 -4.25 24.69 26.05
C SER A 232 -4.72 23.37 25.41
N PRO A 233 -4.75 22.25 26.15
CA PRO A 233 -5.29 20.99 25.66
C PRO A 233 -6.72 21.11 25.10
N GLU A 234 -7.54 21.97 25.69
CA GLU A 234 -8.92 22.23 25.26
C GLU A 234 -8.94 22.99 23.94
N ALA A 235 -8.05 23.97 23.76
CA ALA A 235 -7.90 24.70 22.50
C ALA A 235 -7.38 23.77 21.38
N GLU A 236 -6.46 22.87 21.69
CA GLU A 236 -5.98 21.84 20.75
C GLU A 236 -7.12 20.89 20.34
N GLN A 237 -7.89 20.38 21.31
CA GLN A 237 -9.04 19.50 21.04
C GLN A 237 -10.11 20.20 20.21
N HIS A 238 -10.44 21.45 20.54
CA HIS A 238 -11.39 22.25 19.78
C HIS A 238 -10.90 22.51 18.35
N ALA A 239 -9.62 22.81 18.17
CA ALA A 239 -9.03 23.02 16.85
C ALA A 239 -9.03 21.74 16.00
N VAL A 240 -8.75 20.58 16.59
CA VAL A 240 -8.79 19.28 15.91
C VAL A 240 -10.23 18.93 15.50
N ALA A 241 -11.18 19.05 16.43
CA ALA A 241 -12.58 18.77 16.16
C ALA A 241 -13.12 19.68 15.06
N GLY A 242 -12.87 20.99 15.14
CA GLY A 242 -13.33 21.95 14.13
C GLY A 242 -12.70 21.72 12.75
N LEU A 243 -11.44 21.26 12.68
CA LEU A 243 -10.84 20.90 11.39
C LEU A 243 -11.48 19.65 10.79
N ILE A 244 -11.80 18.64 11.61
CA ILE A 244 -12.50 17.44 11.16
C ILE A 244 -13.89 17.81 10.64
N ASP A 245 -14.64 18.62 11.39
CA ASP A 245 -15.99 19.03 10.99
C ASP A 245 -15.99 19.85 9.69
N LEU A 246 -14.98 20.70 9.45
CA LEU A 246 -14.84 21.42 8.18
C LEU A 246 -14.58 20.50 6.99
N ILE A 247 -13.81 19.42 7.18
CA ILE A 247 -13.55 18.44 6.13
C ILE A 247 -14.80 17.60 5.85
N ASP A 248 -15.56 17.22 6.89
CA ASP A 248 -16.84 16.55 6.73
C ASP A 248 -17.82 17.40 5.91
N GLU A 249 -17.97 18.67 6.28
CA GLU A 249 -18.84 19.60 5.56
C GLU A 249 -18.40 19.79 4.10
N TYR A 250 -17.09 19.82 3.84
CA TYR A 250 -16.57 19.85 2.48
C TYR A 250 -16.99 18.61 1.68
N PHE A 251 -16.82 17.41 2.24
CA PHE A 251 -17.23 16.17 1.57
C PHE A 251 -18.73 16.08 1.33
N GLU A 252 -19.55 16.58 2.26
CA GLU A 252 -21.00 16.71 2.08
C GLU A 252 -21.35 17.67 0.94
N SER A 253 -20.62 18.78 0.81
CA SER A 253 -20.81 19.75 -0.27
C SER A 253 -20.49 19.16 -1.66
N LEU A 254 -19.44 18.34 -1.76
CA LEU A 254 -19.08 17.62 -2.99
C LEU A 254 -20.14 16.58 -3.38
N ALA A 255 -20.72 15.90 -2.41
CA ALA A 255 -21.80 14.93 -2.64
C ALA A 255 -23.09 15.61 -3.11
N SER A 256 -23.33 16.84 -2.66
CA SER A 256 -24.54 17.62 -2.98
C SER A 256 -24.44 18.41 -4.29
N ASN A 257 -23.23 18.62 -4.82
CA ASN A 257 -23.02 19.41 -6.04
C ASN A 257 -21.94 18.80 -6.96
N PRO A 258 -22.30 17.87 -7.86
CA PRO A 258 -21.34 17.13 -8.69
C PRO A 258 -20.63 17.99 -9.77
N GLU A 259 -21.06 19.23 -10.00
CA GLU A 259 -20.44 20.16 -10.96
C GLU A 259 -19.15 20.84 -10.43
N VAL A 260 -18.81 20.70 -9.14
CA VAL A 260 -17.63 21.33 -8.53
C VAL A 260 -16.37 20.45 -8.61
N ARG A 261 -16.31 19.49 -9.56
CA ARG A 261 -15.05 18.83 -9.88
C ARG A 261 -14.23 19.74 -10.79
N PRO A 262 -13.09 20.30 -10.36
CA PRO A 262 -12.19 20.93 -11.32
C PRO A 262 -11.72 19.83 -12.28
N GLU A 263 -11.90 20.07 -13.59
CA GLU A 263 -11.47 19.16 -14.63
C GLU A 263 -9.96 18.92 -14.50
N THR A 264 -9.58 17.66 -14.30
CA THR A 264 -8.19 17.21 -14.31
C THR A 264 -7.62 17.37 -15.73
N VAL A 265 -6.66 18.28 -15.89
CA VAL A 265 -5.79 18.40 -17.07
C VAL A 265 -4.58 17.49 -16.91
#